data_AF-A0A952URM8-F1
#
_entry.id   AF-A0A952URM8-F1
#
_cell.length_a   1.000
_cell.length_b   1.000
_cell.length_c   1.000
_cell.angle_alpha   90.00
_cell.angle_beta   90.00
_cell.angle_gamma   90.00
#
_symmetry.space_group_name_H-M   'P 1'
#
loop_
_entity.id
_entity.type
_entity.pdbx_description
1 polymer ?
#
loop_
_entity_poly.entity_id
_entity_poly.type
_entity_poly.pdbx_seq_one_letter_code
_entity_poly.pdbx_strand_id
1 'polypeptide(L)'
;MRTTLDLDPAVLSVARAKASAERISLGKAVSELVLAGLRASRSQRSGALASGFPVLSGVPGHPVTDELVAVYRDDEPAPGDAA
;
A
#
# COMPACT_ATOMS: atom_id res chain seq x y z
N MET A 1 17.49 -18.88 -4.37
CA MET A 1 18.90 -18.43 -4.53
C MET A 1 19.49 -18.19 -3.15
N ARG A 2 20.76 -18.55 -2.91
CA ARG A 2 21.48 -18.25 -1.67
C ARG A 2 22.49 -17.15 -1.99
N THR A 3 22.49 -16.09 -1.19
CA THR A 3 23.34 -14.92 -1.37
C THR A 3 23.74 -14.43 0.02
N THR A 4 24.99 -14.00 0.16
CA THR A 4 25.47 -13.34 1.38
C THR A 4 25.20 -11.85 1.26
N LEU A 5 24.62 -11.25 2.30
CA LEU A 5 24.20 -9.86 2.34
C LEU A 5 24.65 -9.26 3.66
N ASP A 6 25.20 -8.04 3.62
CA ASP A 6 25.37 -7.22 4.82
C ASP A 6 24.04 -6.55 5.15
N LEU A 7 23.59 -6.73 6.40
CA LEU A 7 22.31 -6.21 6.88
C LEU A 7 22.53 -5.39 8.14
N ASP A 8 21.84 -4.26 8.23
CA ASP A 8 21.73 -3.52 9.47
C ASP A 8 21.12 -4.42 10.58
N PRO A 9 21.62 -4.37 11.83
CA PRO A 9 21.12 -5.19 12.92
C PRO A 9 19.61 -5.06 13.16
N ALA A 10 19.04 -3.86 12.97
CA ALA A 10 17.61 -3.64 13.10
C ALA A 10 16.81 -4.37 12.01
N VAL A 11 17.30 -4.37 10.77
CA VAL A 11 16.68 -5.11 9.66
C VAL A 11 16.70 -6.60 9.93
N LEU A 12 17.81 -7.13 10.44
CA LEU A 12 17.91 -8.54 10.83
C LEU A 12 16.93 -8.90 11.96
N SER A 13 16.76 -8.00 12.95
CA SER A 13 15.80 -8.18 14.04
C SER A 13 14.36 -8.30 13.52
N VAL A 14 13.94 -7.39 12.63
CA VAL A 14 12.61 -7.41 12.00
C VAL A 14 12.40 -8.69 11.19
N ALA A 15 13.40 -9.10 10.41
CA ALA A 15 13.32 -10.32 9.61
C ALA A 15 13.16 -11.57 10.49
N ARG A 16 13.86 -11.63 11.64
CA ARG A 16 13.71 -12.72 12.62
C ARG A 16 12.32 -12.75 13.24
N ALA A 17 11.80 -11.59 13.63
CA ALA A 17 10.45 -11.47 14.19
C ALA A 17 9.39 -12.00 13.21
N LYS A 18 9.43 -11.56 11.94
CA LYS A 18 8.52 -12.04 10.89
C LYS A 18 8.68 -13.54 10.64
N ALA A 19 9.91 -14.03 10.52
CA ALA A 19 10.18 -15.45 10.31
C ALA A 19 9.59 -16.33 11.43
N SER A 20 9.72 -15.90 12.69
CA SER A 20 9.15 -16.60 13.83
C SER A 20 7.62 -16.56 13.83
N ALA A 21 7.03 -15.39 13.58
CA ALA A 21 5.57 -15.21 13.59
C ALA A 21 4.87 -16.04 12.51
N GLU A 22 5.47 -16.13 11.33
CA GLU A 22 4.88 -16.81 10.16
C GLU A 22 5.41 -18.24 9.96
N ARG A 23 6.33 -18.70 10.80
CA ARG A 23 7.01 -20.00 10.70
C ARG A 23 7.64 -20.25 9.32
N ILE A 24 8.32 -19.24 8.79
CA ILE A 24 9.05 -19.30 7.52
C ILE A 24 10.55 -19.17 7.76
N SER A 25 11.37 -19.48 6.74
CA SER A 25 12.81 -19.30 6.86
C SER A 25 13.21 -17.82 6.90
N LEU A 26 14.32 -17.50 7.56
CA LEU A 26 14.85 -16.13 7.62
C LEU A 26 15.05 -15.53 6.23
N GLY A 27 15.63 -16.30 5.29
CA GLY A 27 15.84 -15.84 3.92
C GLY A 27 14.52 -15.56 3.18
N LYS A 28 13.46 -16.32 3.46
CA LYS A 28 12.12 -16.06 2.90
C LYS A 28 11.53 -14.78 3.47
N ALA A 29 11.62 -14.57 4.79
CA ALA A 29 11.14 -13.36 5.44
C ALA A 29 11.86 -12.10 4.90
N VAL A 30 13.19 -12.15 4.76
CA VAL A 30 13.97 -11.07 4.12
C VAL A 30 13.49 -10.83 2.68
N SER A 31 13.34 -11.88 1.88
CA SER A 31 12.89 -11.75 0.50
C SER A 31 11.50 -11.10 0.39
N GLU A 32 10.57 -11.45 1.26
CA GLU A 32 9.23 -10.85 1.27
C GLU A 32 9.24 -9.38 1.69
N LEU A 33 10.01 -9.03 2.73
CA LEU A 33 10.16 -7.65 3.18
C LEU A 33 10.76 -6.76 2.07
N VAL A 34 11.80 -7.25 1.37
CA VAL A 34 12.40 -6.54 0.24
C VAL A 34 11.38 -6.35 -0.88
N LEU A 35 10.63 -7.41 -1.25
CA LEU A 35 9.60 -7.31 -2.29
C LEU A 35 8.48 -6.32 -1.90
N ALA A 36 8.08 -6.29 -0.63
CA ALA A 36 7.10 -5.33 -0.13
C ALA A 36 7.62 -3.88 -0.25
N GLY A 37 8.88 -3.63 0.14
CA GLY A 37 9.51 -2.31 -0.02
C GLY A 37 9.63 -1.85 -1.47
N LEU A 38 9.98 -2.76 -2.38
CA LEU A 38 10.05 -2.47 -3.82
C LEU A 38 8.68 -2.11 -4.42
N ARG A 39 7.61 -2.78 -3.97
CA ARG A 39 6.23 -2.45 -4.39
C ARG A 39 5.81 -1.09 -3.84
N ALA A 40 6.05 -0.80 -2.57
CA ALA A 40 5.73 0.48 -1.96
C ALA A 40 6.45 1.65 -2.66
N SER A 41 7.76 1.50 -2.95
CA SER A 41 8.53 2.49 -3.69
C SER A 41 8.03 2.70 -5.13
N ARG A 42 7.48 1.66 -5.77
CA ARG A 42 6.89 1.79 -7.10
C ARG A 42 5.57 2.56 -7.06
N SER A 43 4.72 2.30 -6.07
CA SER A 43 3.46 3.04 -5.90
C SER A 43 3.70 4.53 -5.62
N GLN A 44 4.69 4.87 -4.79
CA GLN A 44 5.05 6.27 -4.50
C GLN A 44 5.58 7.03 -5.72
N ARG A 45 6.23 6.34 -6.68
CA ARG A 45 6.70 6.95 -7.93
C ARG A 45 5.61 7.11 -8.98
N SER A 46 4.53 6.33 -8.89
CA SER A 46 3.41 6.37 -9.84
C SER A 46 2.31 7.36 -9.44
N GLY A 47 2.24 7.74 -8.16
CA GLY A 47 1.39 8.84 -7.72
C GLY A 47 2.14 10.14 -7.89
N ALA A 48 1.76 10.98 -8.85
CA ALA A 48 2.23 12.35 -8.90
C ALA A 48 1.82 13.02 -7.57
N LEU A 49 2.80 13.31 -6.71
CA LEU A 49 2.58 14.12 -5.52
C LEU A 49 2.30 15.55 -6.00
N ALA A 50 1.04 15.88 -6.27
CA ALA A 50 0.62 17.27 -6.29
C ALA A 50 0.63 17.73 -4.82
N SER A 51 1.52 18.68 -4.50
CA SER A 51 1.58 19.38 -3.20
C SER A 51 1.68 18.50 -1.93
N GLY A 52 2.35 17.34 -2.00
CA GLY A 52 2.62 16.51 -0.82
C GLY A 52 1.45 15.63 -0.37
N PHE A 53 0.36 15.60 -1.13
CA PHE A 53 -0.74 14.67 -0.95
C PHE A 53 -0.66 13.56 -2.00
N PRO A 54 -0.85 12.28 -1.63
CA PRO A 54 -0.88 11.21 -2.62
C PRO A 54 -2.12 11.36 -3.52
N VAL A 55 -1.90 11.74 -4.78
CA VAL A 55 -2.96 11.77 -5.79
C VAL A 55 -3.04 10.38 -6.41
N LEU A 56 -4.20 9.73 -6.27
CA LEU A 56 -4.50 8.50 -6.99
C LEU A 56 -4.78 8.87 -8.45
N SER A 57 -3.89 8.46 -9.36
CA SER A 57 -4.15 8.55 -10.79
C SER A 57 -5.22 7.53 -11.18
N GLY A 58 -6.31 8.00 -11.80
CA GLY A 58 -7.37 7.12 -12.32
C GLY A 58 -6.86 6.14 -13.37
N VAL A 59 -7.67 5.11 -13.67
CA VAL A 59 -7.38 4.15 -14.74
C VAL A 59 -7.52 4.86 -16.10
N PRO A 60 -6.50 4.85 -16.97
CA PRO A 60 -6.59 5.47 -18.30
C PRO A 60 -7.77 4.89 -19.09
N GLY A 61 -8.59 5.77 -19.67
CA GLY A 61 -9.78 5.37 -20.44
C GLY A 61 -11.02 5.06 -19.58
N HIS A 62 -10.95 5.26 -18.26
CA HIS A 62 -12.11 5.12 -17.38
C HIS A 62 -12.38 6.44 -16.64
N PRO A 63 -13.01 7.44 -17.31
CA PRO A 63 -13.29 8.73 -16.68
C PRO A 63 -14.35 8.58 -15.58
N VAL A 64 -14.05 9.13 -14.41
CA VAL A 64 -15.02 9.28 -13.32
C VAL A 64 -15.71 10.63 -13.53
N THR A 65 -17.01 10.61 -13.85
CA THR A 65 -17.82 11.81 -14.07
C THR A 65 -18.76 12.09 -12.89
N ASP A 66 -19.28 13.30 -12.82
CA ASP A 66 -20.20 13.71 -11.75
C ASP A 66 -21.50 12.89 -11.75
N GLU A 67 -21.98 12.50 -12.94
CA GLU A 67 -23.16 11.63 -13.08
C GLU A 67 -22.90 10.24 -12.52
N LEU A 68 -21.71 9.69 -12.76
CA LEU A 68 -21.31 8.39 -12.22
C LEU A 68 -21.25 8.46 -10.69
N VAL A 69 -20.70 9.53 -10.12
CA VAL A 69 -20.68 9.74 -8.67
C VAL A 69 -22.10 9.85 -8.11
N ALA A 70 -23.00 10.56 -8.78
CA ALA A 70 -24.38 10.74 -8.34
C ALA A 70 -25.18 9.42 -8.26
N VAL A 71 -24.84 8.42 -9.07
CA VAL A 71 -25.49 7.09 -9.07
C VAL A 71 -25.06 6.23 -7.88
N TYR A 72 -23.81 6.40 -7.41
CA TYR A 72 -23.23 5.54 -6.37
C TYR A 72 -23.12 6.21 -5.00
N ARG A 73 -23.35 7.52 -4.89
CA ARG A 73 -23.37 8.19 -3.60
C ARG A 73 -24.57 7.70 -2.77
N ASP A 74 -24.33 7.47 -1.49
CA ASP A 74 -25.42 7.24 -0.54
C ASP A 74 -26.35 8.47 -0.51
N ASP A 75 -27.65 8.24 -0.34
CA ASP A 75 -28.60 9.33 -0.17
C ASP A 75 -28.21 10.17 1.06
N GLU A 76 -28.22 11.49 0.91
CA GLU A 76 -28.01 12.41 2.02
C GLU A 76 -29.10 12.15 3.08
N PRO A 77 -28.75 11.87 4.35
CA PRO A 77 -29.76 11.63 5.37
C PRO A 77 -30.67 12.84 5.43
N ALA A 78 -31.98 12.61 5.29
CA ALA A 78 -32.96 13.67 5.29
C ALA A 78 -32.78 14.53 6.56
N PRO A 79 -32.94 15.86 6.49
CA PRO A 79 -32.79 16.78 7.63
C PRO A 79 -33.95 16.62 8.63
N GLY A 80 -33.98 15.47 9.30
CA GLY A 80 -35.04 15.05 10.22
C GLY A 80 -34.71 13.80 11.05
N ASP A 81 -33.69 13.01 10.69
CA ASP A 81 -33.30 11.78 11.42
C ASP A 81 -32.25 11.99 12.53
N ALA A 82 -31.94 13.25 12.85
CA ALA A 82 -31.12 13.63 14.00
C ALA A 82 -31.98 14.33 15.07
N ALA A 83 -32.89 13.59 15.69
CA ALA A 83 -33.62 14.01 16.89
C ALA A 83 -33.71 12.86 17.90
#